data_AF-A0A432LT79-F1
#
_entry.id   AF-A0A432LT79-F1
#
_cell.length_a   1.000
_cell.length_b   1.000
_cell.length_c   1.000
_cell.angle_alpha   90.00
_cell.angle_beta   90.00
_cell.angle_gamma   90.00
#
_symmetry.space_group_name_H-M   'P 1'
#
loop_
_entity.id
_entity.type
_entity.pdbx_description
1 polymer ?
#
loop_
_entity_poly.entity_id
_entity_poly.type
_entity_poly.pdbx_seq_one_letter_code
_entity_poly.pdbx_strand_id
1 'polypeptide(L)'
;MRKTMTLSIILAAAIGCSALAFAQGGPGFGGPGGHGGHHGFHDGGLPLRGVTLTDTQKASIKSIKQSEFTSLKSQFEAVHQQRQAFEALSPSSSGYQAAAASLAQAEGQLTTARITAEAAADAQIYNSVLTGAQQTQVATNKANFQARQAEWQQFKAEHATQSTTSSSSSAQ
;
A
#
# COMPACT_ATOMS: atom_id res chain seq x y z
N MET A 1 1.19 61.35 8.72
CA MET A 1 0.04 60.42 8.74
C MET A 1 -0.05 59.69 7.42
N ARG A 2 0.37 58.41 7.36
CA ARG A 2 0.07 57.48 6.26
C ARG A 2 -0.10 56.11 6.91
N LYS A 3 -1.35 55.61 6.97
CA LYS A 3 -1.69 54.31 7.54
C LYS A 3 -1.83 53.31 6.39
N THR A 4 -0.94 52.33 6.33
CA THR A 4 -1.05 51.15 5.47
C THR A 4 -2.05 50.18 6.10
N MET A 5 -3.17 49.90 5.41
CA MET A 5 -4.11 48.87 5.83
C MET A 5 -3.74 47.54 5.17
N THR A 6 -3.16 46.63 5.96
CA THR A 6 -3.03 45.21 5.64
C THR A 6 -4.38 44.54 5.88
N LEU A 7 -5.00 44.06 4.80
CA LEU A 7 -6.23 43.26 4.85
C LEU A 7 -5.84 41.80 5.11
N SER A 8 -5.85 41.38 6.38
CA SER A 8 -5.66 39.98 6.78
C SER A 8 -7.00 39.23 6.63
N ILE A 9 -7.12 38.37 5.62
CA ILE A 9 -8.23 37.42 5.51
C ILE A 9 -7.87 36.19 6.34
N ILE A 10 -8.42 36.14 7.56
CA ILE A 10 -8.42 34.93 8.40
C ILE A 10 -9.55 34.05 7.87
N LEU A 11 -9.19 32.97 7.16
CA LEU A 11 -10.13 31.91 6.78
C LEU A 11 -10.39 31.04 8.02
N ALA A 12 -11.47 31.35 8.75
CA ALA A 12 -11.93 30.55 9.88
C ALA A 12 -12.49 29.21 9.39
N ALA A 13 -11.80 28.12 9.72
CA ALA A 13 -12.29 26.76 9.54
C ALA A 13 -13.39 26.48 10.57
N ALA A 14 -14.66 26.55 10.15
CA ALA A 14 -15.77 26.06 10.94
C ALA A 14 -15.91 24.55 10.72
N ILE A 15 -15.39 23.76 11.68
CA ILE A 15 -15.63 22.32 11.77
C ILE A 15 -17.06 22.14 12.29
N GLY A 16 -17.99 21.86 11.40
CA GLY A 16 -19.36 21.47 11.74
C GLY A 16 -19.38 20.03 12.24
N CYS A 17 -19.51 19.84 13.57
CA CYS A 17 -19.88 18.57 14.17
C CYS A 17 -21.36 18.28 13.89
N SER A 18 -21.66 17.55 12.82
CA SER A 18 -22.97 16.95 12.63
C SER A 18 -22.97 15.55 13.25
N ALA A 19 -23.61 15.44 14.42
CA ALA A 19 -23.97 14.16 15.02
C ALA A 19 -25.00 13.46 14.13
N LEU A 20 -24.59 12.38 13.45
CA LEU A 20 -25.51 11.47 12.78
C LEU A 20 -25.78 10.27 13.69
N ALA A 21 -27.06 10.10 14.00
CA ALA A 21 -27.61 9.04 14.82
C ALA A 21 -27.31 7.66 14.24
N PHE A 22 -26.79 6.75 15.08
CA PHE A 22 -26.61 5.35 14.74
C PHE A 22 -27.96 4.62 14.82
N ALA A 23 -28.47 4.17 13.67
CA ALA A 23 -29.51 3.15 13.61
C ALA A 23 -28.85 1.76 13.65
N GLN A 24 -29.24 0.94 14.63
CA GLN A 24 -28.89 -0.48 14.72
C GLN A 24 -29.33 -1.23 13.45
N GLY A 25 -28.41 -1.99 12.85
CA GLY A 25 -28.71 -2.95 11.79
C GLY A 25 -27.73 -4.12 11.82
N GLY A 26 -28.09 -5.17 12.57
CA GLY A 26 -27.82 -6.61 12.34
C GLY A 26 -26.38 -7.15 12.10
N PRO A 27 -25.98 -8.26 12.76
CA PRO A 27 -24.73 -8.97 12.44
C PRO A 27 -24.90 -9.78 11.14
N GLY A 28 -24.39 -9.22 10.03
CA GLY A 28 -24.29 -9.90 8.74
C GLY A 28 -23.05 -10.79 8.66
N PHE A 29 -23.29 -12.10 8.56
CA PHE A 29 -22.32 -13.17 8.42
C PHE A 29 -21.26 -12.93 7.35
N GLY A 30 -20.00 -13.17 7.70
CA GLY A 30 -18.88 -13.28 6.76
C GLY A 30 -19.08 -14.46 5.81
N GLY A 31 -18.99 -14.17 4.51
CA GLY A 31 -18.93 -15.19 3.47
C GLY A 31 -17.52 -15.79 3.35
N PRO A 32 -17.36 -17.12 3.28
CA PRO A 32 -16.08 -17.76 2.99
C PRO A 32 -15.86 -17.83 1.47
N GLY A 33 -14.98 -16.99 0.94
CA GLY A 33 -14.64 -17.01 -0.49
C GLY A 33 -13.19 -16.62 -0.73
N GLY A 34 -12.37 -17.60 -1.12
CA GLY A 34 -11.07 -17.38 -1.77
C GLY A 34 -9.84 -17.53 -0.87
N HIS A 35 -9.40 -18.77 -0.64
CA HIS A 35 -8.02 -19.05 -0.24
C HIS A 35 -7.07 -18.77 -1.41
N GLY A 36 -5.96 -18.08 -1.13
CA GLY A 36 -4.67 -18.30 -1.81
C GLY A 36 -4.45 -17.51 -3.10
N GLY A 37 -3.78 -16.36 -2.97
CA GLY A 37 -3.28 -15.60 -4.12
C GLY A 37 -2.11 -14.71 -3.74
N HIS A 38 -0.93 -15.31 -3.58
CA HIS A 38 0.38 -14.65 -3.59
C HIS A 38 0.57 -13.44 -2.64
N HIS A 39 0.93 -13.71 -1.38
CA HIS A 39 1.94 -12.89 -0.69
C HIS A 39 3.32 -13.12 -1.36
N GLY A 40 3.38 -12.95 -2.69
CA GLY A 40 4.64 -12.72 -3.38
C GLY A 40 5.17 -11.39 -2.90
N PHE A 41 6.49 -11.28 -2.84
CA PHE A 41 7.28 -10.09 -2.55
C PHE A 41 6.99 -8.91 -3.51
N HIS A 42 5.74 -8.47 -3.60
CA HIS A 42 5.29 -7.39 -4.46
C HIS A 42 5.36 -6.02 -3.77
N ASP A 43 5.43 -6.00 -2.45
CA ASP A 43 5.74 -4.79 -1.67
C ASP A 43 7.21 -4.83 -1.27
N GLY A 44 7.90 -3.71 -1.46
CA GLY A 44 9.35 -3.50 -1.58
C GLY A 44 10.24 -3.89 -0.40
N GLY A 45 9.79 -4.81 0.46
CA GLY A 45 10.46 -5.22 1.67
C GLY A 45 11.75 -6.03 1.47
N LEU A 46 12.64 -5.95 2.47
CA LEU A 46 13.87 -6.74 2.52
C LEU A 46 13.62 -8.25 2.41
N PRO A 47 14.37 -8.98 1.54
CA PRO A 47 14.26 -10.43 1.39
C PRO A 47 14.97 -11.17 2.53
N LEU A 48 14.34 -11.17 3.72
CA LEU A 48 14.85 -11.84 4.92
C LEU A 48 14.62 -13.35 4.92
N ARG A 49 13.89 -13.89 3.93
CA ARG A 49 13.59 -15.33 3.85
C ARG A 49 14.88 -16.13 3.69
N GLY A 50 15.10 -17.12 4.55
CA GLY A 50 16.28 -17.97 4.54
C GLY A 50 17.52 -17.36 5.21
N VAL A 51 17.42 -16.14 5.76
CA VAL A 51 18.46 -15.57 6.62
C VAL A 51 18.26 -16.13 8.03
N THR A 52 19.29 -16.76 8.60
CA THR A 52 19.25 -17.25 9.99
C THR A 52 19.28 -16.06 10.94
N LEU A 53 18.11 -15.72 11.49
CA LEU A 53 17.93 -14.63 12.47
C LEU A 53 17.84 -15.20 13.89
N THR A 54 18.48 -14.53 14.85
CA THR A 54 18.28 -14.83 16.28
C THR A 54 16.88 -14.38 16.72
N ASP A 55 16.39 -14.90 17.84
CA ASP A 55 15.06 -14.51 18.33
C ASP A 55 15.00 -13.04 18.74
N THR A 56 16.11 -12.49 19.27
CA THR A 56 16.25 -11.06 19.53
C THR A 56 16.15 -10.25 18.24
N GLN A 57 16.81 -10.68 17.15
CA GLN A 57 16.71 -9.99 15.86
C GLN A 57 15.28 -10.03 15.30
N LYS A 58 14.61 -11.19 15.37
CA LYS A 58 13.21 -11.33 14.95
C LYS A 58 12.29 -10.41 15.74
N ALA A 59 12.48 -10.33 17.06
CA ALA A 59 11.70 -9.44 17.92
C ALA A 59 11.90 -7.96 17.54
N SER A 60 13.15 -7.53 17.30
CA SER A 60 13.47 -6.18 16.83
C SER A 60 12.81 -5.87 15.48
N ILE A 61 12.92 -6.78 14.50
CA ILE A 61 12.28 -6.63 13.18
C ILE A 61 10.76 -6.49 13.32
N LYS A 62 10.14 -7.36 14.13
CA LYS A 62 8.70 -7.30 14.41
C LYS A 62 8.30 -5.97 15.03
N SER A 63 9.07 -5.47 15.99
CA SER A 63 8.81 -4.17 16.64
C SER A 63 8.89 -3.02 15.65
N ILE A 64 9.90 -3.02 14.76
CA ILE A 64 10.07 -1.99 13.72
C ILE A 64 8.86 -1.99 12.78
N LYS A 65 8.48 -3.15 12.24
CA LYS A 65 7.34 -3.26 11.32
C LYS A 65 6.00 -2.96 12.01
N GLN A 66 5.84 -3.34 13.29
CA GLN A 66 4.64 -2.99 14.06
C GLN A 66 4.54 -1.47 14.28
N SER A 67 5.65 -0.80 14.55
CA SER A 67 5.69 0.66 14.71
C SER A 67 5.33 1.37 13.40
N GLU A 68 5.87 0.89 12.27
CA GLU A 68 5.55 1.36 10.93
C GLU A 68 4.05 1.21 10.61
N PHE A 69 3.49 0.02 10.85
CA PHE A 69 2.06 -0.21 10.64
C PHE A 69 1.20 0.70 11.52
N THR A 70 1.59 0.86 12.78
CA THR A 70 0.85 1.69 13.74
C THR A 70 0.86 3.16 13.33
N SER A 71 1.96 3.67 12.77
CA SER A 71 2.04 5.06 12.32
C SER A 71 1.20 5.35 11.07
N LEU A 72 0.97 4.34 10.22
CA LEU A 72 0.17 4.46 9.00
C LEU A 72 -1.32 4.11 9.20
N LYS A 73 -1.66 3.45 10.31
CA LYS A 73 -3.00 2.90 10.55
C LYS A 73 -4.14 3.90 10.33
N SER A 74 -4.00 5.12 10.86
CA SER A 74 -5.03 6.15 10.72
C SER A 74 -5.24 6.59 9.26
N GLN A 75 -4.18 6.64 8.46
CA GLN A 75 -4.26 6.97 7.03
C GLN A 75 -4.93 5.83 6.24
N PHE A 76 -4.64 4.58 6.58
CA PHE A 76 -5.35 3.43 6.02
C PHE A 76 -6.84 3.48 6.32
N GLU A 77 -7.21 3.73 7.57
CA GLU A 77 -8.62 3.84 7.99
C GLU A 77 -9.32 5.00 7.26
N ALA A 78 -8.67 6.14 7.11
CA ALA A 78 -9.22 7.29 6.39
C ALA A 78 -9.46 6.99 4.90
N VAL A 79 -8.48 6.41 4.21
CA VAL A 79 -8.63 6.01 2.80
C VAL A 79 -9.72 4.95 2.65
N HIS A 80 -9.80 4.00 3.58
CA HIS A 80 -10.84 2.97 3.55
C HIS A 80 -12.24 3.56 3.68
N GLN A 81 -12.45 4.47 4.64
CA GLN A 81 -13.74 5.16 4.81
C GLN A 81 -14.10 6.00 3.58
N GLN A 82 -13.11 6.69 2.99
CA GLN A 82 -13.33 7.50 1.81
C GLN A 82 -13.67 6.65 0.58
N ARG A 83 -13.05 5.47 0.44
CA ARG A 83 -13.39 4.51 -0.61
C ARG A 83 -14.81 3.97 -0.45
N GLN A 84 -15.21 3.58 0.77
CA GLN A 84 -16.60 3.17 1.03
C GLN A 84 -17.60 4.27 0.70
N ALA A 85 -17.31 5.52 1.08
CA ALA A 85 -18.16 6.66 0.77
C ALA A 85 -18.26 6.92 -0.74
N PHE A 86 -17.15 6.77 -1.47
CA PHE A 86 -17.13 6.89 -2.92
C PHE A 86 -17.93 5.77 -3.63
N GLU A 87 -17.77 4.52 -3.19
CA GLU A 87 -18.49 3.36 -3.75
C GLU A 87 -20.00 3.45 -3.53
N ALA A 88 -20.45 4.15 -2.48
CA ALA A 88 -21.86 4.42 -2.22
C ALA A 88 -22.46 5.55 -3.11
N LEU A 89 -21.64 6.35 -3.79
CA LEU A 89 -22.12 7.44 -4.64
C LEU A 89 -22.60 6.90 -5.99
N SER A 90 -23.77 7.38 -6.43
CA SER A 90 -24.21 7.17 -7.82
C SER A 90 -23.28 7.93 -8.79
N PRO A 91 -22.90 7.32 -9.93
CA PRO A 91 -22.20 8.03 -11.00
C PRO A 91 -22.94 9.26 -11.55
N SER A 92 -24.27 9.33 -11.36
CA SER A 92 -25.07 10.51 -11.71
C SER A 92 -25.04 11.64 -10.68
N SER A 93 -24.40 11.43 -9.53
CA SER A 93 -24.25 12.45 -8.48
C SER A 93 -23.36 13.59 -8.96
N SER A 94 -23.77 14.83 -8.71
CA SER A 94 -23.00 16.03 -9.05
C SER A 94 -21.62 16.07 -8.38
N GLY A 95 -21.45 15.37 -7.25
CA GLY A 95 -20.17 15.27 -6.53
C GLY A 95 -19.28 14.10 -6.94
N TYR A 96 -19.71 13.23 -7.85
CA TYR A 96 -19.02 11.96 -8.13
C TYR A 96 -17.56 12.14 -8.58
N GLN A 97 -17.32 13.04 -9.54
CA GLN A 97 -15.96 13.32 -10.03
C GLN A 97 -15.06 13.94 -8.97
N ALA A 98 -15.60 14.84 -8.14
CA ALA A 98 -14.84 15.45 -7.05
C ALA A 98 -14.45 14.40 -5.99
N ALA A 99 -15.39 13.51 -5.63
CA ALA A 99 -15.13 12.42 -4.70
C ALA A 99 -14.07 11.44 -5.24
N ALA A 100 -14.11 11.12 -6.54
CA ALA A 100 -13.08 10.31 -7.20
C ALA A 100 -11.69 10.97 -7.13
N ALA A 101 -11.61 12.27 -7.43
CA ALA A 101 -10.36 13.01 -7.37
C ALA A 101 -9.78 13.08 -5.94
N SER A 102 -10.64 13.31 -4.95
CA SER A 102 -10.23 13.28 -3.54
C SER A 102 -9.74 11.90 -3.13
N LEU A 103 -10.41 10.81 -3.57
CA LEU A 103 -9.99 9.44 -3.24
C LEU A 103 -8.64 9.12 -3.84
N ALA A 104 -8.43 9.47 -5.13
CA ALA A 104 -7.15 9.28 -5.80
C ALA A 104 -6.01 10.04 -5.09
N GLN A 105 -6.27 11.27 -4.64
CA GLN A 105 -5.28 12.03 -3.87
C GLN A 105 -4.94 11.34 -2.54
N ALA A 106 -5.93 10.87 -1.80
CA ALA A 106 -5.73 10.20 -0.52
C ALA A 106 -4.97 8.86 -0.69
N GLU A 107 -5.35 8.04 -1.68
CA GLU A 107 -4.65 6.80 -2.02
C GLU A 107 -3.18 7.07 -2.45
N GLY A 108 -2.94 8.13 -3.21
CA GLY A 108 -1.59 8.56 -3.60
C GLY A 108 -0.73 8.94 -2.39
N GLN A 109 -1.28 9.76 -1.48
CA GLN A 109 -0.57 10.16 -0.26
C GLN A 109 -0.23 8.96 0.63
N LEU A 110 -1.19 8.06 0.85
CA LEU A 110 -0.97 6.83 1.62
C LEU A 110 0.11 5.95 0.97
N THR A 111 0.11 5.84 -0.36
CA THR A 111 1.12 5.08 -1.10
C THR A 111 2.51 5.66 -0.88
N THR A 112 2.68 6.98 -1.02
CA THR A 112 3.95 7.65 -0.75
C THR A 112 4.40 7.45 0.71
N ALA A 113 3.48 7.59 1.66
CA ALA A 113 3.78 7.40 3.08
C ALA A 113 4.24 5.97 3.36
N ARG A 114 3.54 4.96 2.81
CA ARG A 114 3.89 3.55 2.94
C ARG A 114 5.28 3.24 2.39
N ILE A 115 5.56 3.63 1.15
CA ILE A 115 6.85 3.37 0.51
C ILE A 115 7.99 4.00 1.31
N THR A 116 7.81 5.23 1.78
CA THR A 116 8.84 5.95 2.54
C THR A 116 9.07 5.29 3.91
N ALA A 117 8.00 4.90 4.60
CA ALA A 117 8.08 4.25 5.90
C ALA A 117 8.71 2.85 5.79
N GLU A 118 8.34 2.08 4.76
CA GLU A 118 8.91 0.76 4.48
C GLU A 118 10.40 0.85 4.18
N ALA A 119 10.81 1.80 3.33
CA ALA A 119 12.23 2.03 3.02
C ALA A 119 13.04 2.42 4.27
N ALA A 120 12.47 3.24 5.16
CA ALA A 120 13.11 3.63 6.42
C ALA A 120 13.24 2.42 7.37
N ALA A 121 12.18 1.62 7.52
CA ALA A 121 12.18 0.41 8.33
C ALA A 121 13.21 -0.60 7.80
N ASP A 122 13.28 -0.77 6.49
CA ASP A 122 14.23 -1.66 5.85
C ASP A 122 15.67 -1.20 6.06
N ALA A 123 15.96 0.10 5.87
CA ALA A 123 17.27 0.65 6.17
C ALA A 123 17.65 0.44 7.66
N GLN A 124 16.71 0.62 8.58
CA GLN A 124 16.94 0.39 10.01
C GLN A 124 17.24 -1.09 10.31
N ILE A 125 16.45 -2.02 9.75
CA ILE A 125 16.66 -3.46 9.90
C ILE A 125 18.04 -3.85 9.36
N TYR A 126 18.35 -3.44 8.13
CA TYR A 126 19.59 -3.79 7.46
C TYR A 126 20.82 -3.30 8.24
N ASN A 127 20.81 -2.03 8.68
CA ASN A 127 21.99 -1.40 9.30
C ASN A 127 22.14 -1.70 10.80
N SER A 128 21.03 -1.87 11.52
CA SER A 128 21.06 -1.93 13.00
C SER A 128 20.71 -3.29 13.58
N VAL A 129 20.06 -4.18 12.82
CA VAL A 129 19.62 -5.49 13.32
C VAL A 129 20.46 -6.63 12.74
N LEU A 130 20.82 -6.54 11.46
CA LEU A 130 21.56 -7.60 10.79
C LEU A 130 23.07 -7.51 11.04
N THR A 131 23.73 -8.66 11.10
CA THR A 131 25.19 -8.76 11.05
C THR A 131 25.70 -8.64 9.62
N GLY A 132 27.00 -8.39 9.44
CA GLY A 132 27.60 -8.30 8.11
C GLY A 132 27.39 -9.57 7.26
N ALA A 133 27.51 -10.76 7.86
CA ALA A 133 27.24 -12.01 7.15
C ALA A 133 25.76 -12.15 6.72
N GLN A 134 24.83 -11.71 7.56
CA GLN A 134 23.40 -11.72 7.22
C GLN A 134 23.07 -10.69 6.14
N GLN A 135 23.70 -9.52 6.16
CA GLN A 135 23.58 -8.51 5.10
C GLN A 135 24.03 -9.06 3.75
N THR A 136 25.17 -9.78 3.70
CA THR A 136 25.62 -10.47 2.48
C THR A 136 24.58 -11.47 1.98
N GLN A 137 24.02 -12.30 2.87
CA GLN A 137 22.98 -13.25 2.49
C GLN A 137 21.72 -12.56 1.93
N VAL A 138 21.30 -11.44 2.53
CA VAL A 138 20.18 -10.63 2.02
C VAL A 138 20.48 -10.11 0.61
N ALA A 139 21.69 -9.62 0.36
CA ALA A 139 22.09 -9.14 -0.97
C ALA A 139 22.06 -10.27 -2.01
N THR A 140 22.55 -11.46 -1.67
CA THR A 140 22.47 -12.65 -2.53
C THR A 140 21.01 -13.04 -2.79
N ASN A 141 20.17 -13.08 -1.77
CA ASN A 141 18.75 -13.39 -1.90
C ASN A 141 18.04 -12.38 -2.83
N LYS A 142 18.38 -11.09 -2.73
CA LYS A 142 17.84 -10.04 -3.60
C LYS A 142 18.24 -10.26 -5.06
N ALA A 143 19.51 -10.57 -5.33
CA ALA A 143 20.00 -10.85 -6.68
C ALA A 143 19.29 -12.07 -7.30
N ASN A 144 19.16 -13.16 -6.53
CA ASN A 144 18.45 -14.36 -6.97
C ASN A 144 16.97 -14.09 -7.28
N PHE A 145 16.32 -13.28 -6.46
CA PHE A 145 14.94 -12.89 -6.68
C PHE A 145 14.78 -12.04 -7.96
N GLN A 146 15.69 -11.11 -8.21
CA GLN A 146 15.70 -10.30 -9.43
C GLN A 146 15.93 -11.16 -10.68
N ALA A 147 16.85 -12.13 -10.63
CA ALA A 147 17.08 -13.06 -11.73
C ALA A 147 15.82 -13.88 -12.05
N ARG A 148 15.18 -14.46 -11.04
CA ARG A 148 13.95 -15.24 -11.21
C ARG A 148 12.78 -14.39 -11.74
N GLN A 149 12.69 -13.12 -11.35
CA GLN A 149 11.71 -12.22 -11.92
C GLN A 149 11.96 -11.96 -13.41
N ALA A 150 13.21 -11.76 -13.82
CA ALA A 150 13.57 -11.56 -15.22
C ALA A 150 13.24 -12.80 -16.06
N GLU A 151 13.57 -14.01 -15.58
CA GLU A 151 13.21 -15.27 -16.22
C GLU A 151 11.69 -15.42 -16.38
N TRP A 152 10.92 -15.09 -15.34
CA TRP A 152 9.46 -15.16 -15.40
C TRP A 152 8.87 -14.14 -16.38
N GLN A 153 9.46 -12.95 -16.49
CA GLN A 153 9.06 -11.95 -17.47
C GLN A 153 9.32 -12.43 -18.90
N GLN A 154 10.46 -13.08 -19.15
CA GLN A 154 10.78 -13.70 -20.45
C GLN A 154 9.81 -14.83 -20.78
N PHE A 155 9.59 -15.76 -19.85
CA PHE A 155 8.62 -16.83 -19.98
C PHE A 155 7.23 -16.30 -20.37
N LYS A 156 6.76 -15.24 -19.70
CA LYS A 156 5.49 -14.61 -20.04
C LYS A 156 5.46 -14.00 -21.44
N ALA A 157 6.53 -13.35 -21.88
CA ALA A 157 6.61 -12.77 -23.21
C ALA A 157 6.54 -13.86 -24.29
N GLU A 158 7.24 -14.98 -24.09
CA GLU A 158 7.23 -16.14 -24.98
C GLU A 158 5.85 -16.81 -25.03
N HIS A 159 5.18 -17.00 -23.90
CA HIS A 159 3.86 -17.64 -23.87
C HIS A 159 2.71 -16.72 -24.31
N ALA A 160 2.84 -15.39 -24.18
CA ALA A 160 1.86 -14.44 -24.72
C ALA A 160 1.84 -14.48 -26.26
N THR A 161 3.00 -14.69 -26.91
CA THR A 161 3.13 -14.75 -28.38
C THR A 161 2.70 -16.10 -28.96
N GLN A 162 2.91 -17.22 -28.24
CA GLN A 162 2.35 -18.52 -28.64
C GLN A 162 0.82 -18.54 -28.58
N SER A 163 0.23 -17.97 -27.52
CA SER A 163 -1.23 -17.92 -27.35
C SER A 163 -1.95 -17.15 -28.47
N THR A 164 -1.29 -16.15 -29.08
CA THR A 164 -1.84 -15.37 -30.20
C THR A 164 -1.69 -16.09 -31.55
N THR A 165 -0.65 -16.91 -31.73
CA THR A 165 -0.37 -17.63 -32.99
C THR A 165 -1.26 -18.87 -33.16
N SER A 166 -1.61 -19.57 -32.07
CA SER A 166 -2.51 -20.73 -32.12
C SER A 166 -3.98 -20.36 -32.38
N SER A 167 -4.42 -19.16 -31.99
CA SER A 167 -5.76 -18.63 -32.30
C SER A 167 -5.95 -18.19 -33.75
N SER A 168 -4.88 -17.89 -34.49
CA SER A 168 -4.95 -17.56 -35.93
C SER A 168 -4.88 -18.78 -36.86
N SER A 169 -4.40 -19.93 -36.36
CA SER A 169 -4.25 -21.17 -37.15
C SER A 169 -5.51 -22.05 -37.18
N SER A 170 -6.51 -21.76 -36.33
CA SER A 170 -7.75 -22.54 -36.21
C SER A 170 -8.95 -21.90 -36.95
N ALA A 171 -8.69 -20.85 -37.74
CA ALA A 171 -9.70 -20.09 -38.50
C ALA A 171 -9.55 -20.22 -40.04
N GLN A 172 -8.90 -21.27 -40.55
CA GLN A 172 -8.85 -21.61 -41.98
C GLN A 172 -9.51 -22.96 -42.26
#